data_AF-A0A427YS37-F1
#
_entry.id   AF-A0A427YS37-F1
#
_cell.length_a   1.000
_cell.length_b   1.000
_cell.length_c   1.000
_cell.angle_alpha   90.00
_cell.angle_beta   90.00
_cell.angle_gamma   90.00
#
_symmetry.space_group_name_H-M   'P 1'
#
loop_
_entity.id
_entity.type
_entity.pdbx_description
1 polymer ?
#
loop_
_entity_poly.entity_id
_entity_poly.type
_entity_poly.pdbx_seq_one_letter_code
_entity_poly.pdbx_strand_id
1 'polypeptide(L)'
;MAKSLRSKVKNAARRKRRTQTHYAVAGAERVQRISDKLLGKGKEKADGDAAEGEGDEVEGANEEQVDGDATMEEAPKKVSTSAPRDSRRESWRLSKGMSARPKSRGQNSLGQSSGRRNAGRPKRRR
;
A
#
# COMPACT_ATOMS: atom_id res chain seq x y z
N MET A 1 -6.19 42.55 -15.29
CA MET A 1 -5.91 41.80 -14.04
C MET A 1 -5.18 40.50 -14.35
N ALA A 2 -4.10 40.19 -13.63
CA ALA A 2 -3.40 38.92 -13.79
C ALA A 2 -4.23 37.74 -13.26
N LYS A 3 -3.99 36.53 -13.78
CA LYS A 3 -4.67 35.31 -13.32
C LYS A 3 -4.04 34.82 -12.01
N SER A 4 -4.86 34.59 -10.98
CA SER A 4 -4.42 33.98 -9.72
C SER A 4 -3.77 32.61 -9.90
N LEU A 5 -2.86 32.24 -9.00
CA LEU A 5 -2.26 30.90 -8.93
C LEU A 5 -3.31 29.79 -8.87
N ARG A 6 -4.45 30.03 -8.21
CA ARG A 6 -5.56 29.08 -8.06
C ARG A 6 -6.60 29.15 -9.19
N SER A 7 -6.38 29.98 -10.20
CA SER A 7 -7.31 30.10 -11.32
C SER A 7 -7.49 28.76 -12.05
N LYS A 8 -8.74 28.42 -12.38
CA LYS A 8 -9.11 27.14 -13.02
C LYS A 8 -8.37 26.95 -14.34
N VAL A 9 -8.27 28.01 -15.15
CA VAL A 9 -7.56 27.99 -16.45
C VAL A 9 -6.07 27.65 -16.29
N LYS A 10 -5.36 28.28 -15.34
CA LYS A 10 -3.93 27.99 -15.11
C LYS A 10 -3.74 26.59 -14.53
N ASN A 11 -4.62 26.15 -13.62
CA ASN A 11 -4.56 24.81 -13.06
C ASN A 11 -4.83 23.72 -14.10
N ALA A 12 -5.80 23.90 -15.00
CA ALA A 12 -6.06 22.99 -16.10
C ALA A 12 -4.85 22.87 -17.05
N ALA A 13 -4.25 24.01 -17.44
CA ALA A 13 -3.04 24.02 -18.25
C ALA A 13 -1.85 23.32 -17.57
N ARG A 14 -1.65 23.53 -16.27
CA ARG A 14 -0.61 22.82 -15.49
C ARG A 14 -0.87 21.33 -15.42
N ARG A 15 -2.11 20.90 -15.20
CA ARG A 15 -2.50 19.48 -15.20
C ARG A 15 -2.16 18.82 -16.55
N LYS A 16 -2.54 19.47 -17.66
CA LYS A 16 -2.21 19.00 -19.03
C LYS A 16 -0.69 18.85 -19.23
N ARG A 17 0.10 19.84 -18.80
CA ARG A 17 1.57 19.78 -18.88
C ARG A 17 2.16 18.64 -18.05
N ARG A 18 1.63 18.36 -16.86
CA ARG A 18 2.15 17.25 -16.03
C ARG A 18 1.97 15.88 -16.67
N THR A 19 0.94 15.69 -17.48
CA THR A 19 0.61 14.38 -18.07
C THR A 19 1.06 14.23 -19.51
N GLN A 20 1.08 15.31 -20.30
CA GLN A 20 1.28 15.23 -21.76
C GLN A 20 2.62 15.77 -22.25
N THR A 21 3.46 16.32 -21.38
CA THR A 21 4.78 16.85 -21.78
C THR A 21 5.91 16.09 -21.09
N HIS A 22 7.15 16.50 -21.35
CA HIS A 22 8.38 15.90 -20.82
C HIS A 22 8.42 15.72 -19.29
N TYR A 23 7.58 16.45 -18.53
CA TYR A 23 7.45 16.25 -17.08
C TYR A 23 6.96 14.85 -16.71
N ALA A 24 6.10 14.25 -17.54
CA ALA A 24 5.63 12.89 -17.32
C ALA A 24 6.77 11.88 -17.50
N VAL A 25 7.54 12.03 -18.57
CA VAL A 25 8.68 11.15 -18.92
C VAL A 25 9.77 11.24 -17.85
N ALA A 26 10.24 12.44 -17.54
CA ALA A 26 11.27 12.64 -16.50
C ALA A 26 10.80 12.19 -15.11
N GLY A 27 9.49 12.29 -14.82
CA GLY A 27 8.89 11.74 -13.61
C GLY A 27 8.95 10.21 -13.58
N ALA A 28 8.58 9.55 -14.68
CA ALA A 28 8.60 8.10 -14.82
C ALA A 28 10.02 7.54 -14.73
N GLU A 29 10.99 8.15 -15.42
CA GLU A 29 12.41 7.74 -15.36
C GLU A 29 12.98 7.81 -13.95
N ARG A 30 12.61 8.83 -13.17
CA ARG A 30 13.05 8.94 -11.77
C ARG A 30 12.45 7.83 -10.92
N VAL A 31 11.17 7.52 -11.12
CA VAL A 31 10.48 6.44 -10.40
C VAL A 31 11.07 5.08 -10.76
N GLN A 32 11.37 4.84 -12.03
CA GLN A 32 12.04 3.61 -12.49
C GLN A 32 13.41 3.44 -11.85
N ARG A 33 14.27 4.48 -11.90
CA ARG A 33 15.59 4.45 -11.24
C ARG A 33 15.51 4.13 -9.75
N ILE A 34 14.53 4.69 -9.04
CA ILE A 34 14.32 4.40 -7.62
C ILE A 34 13.86 2.96 -7.43
N SER A 35 12.93 2.48 -8.28
CA SER A 35 12.47 1.09 -8.25
C SER A 35 13.63 0.11 -8.47
N ASP A 36 14.52 0.38 -9.43
CA ASP A 36 15.65 -0.49 -9.73
C ASP A 36 16.66 -0.54 -8.58
N LYS A 37 16.91 0.60 -7.92
CA LYS A 37 17.74 0.67 -6.70
C LYS A 37 17.14 -0.12 -5.54
N LEU A 38 15.83 0.02 -5.31
CA LEU A 38 15.14 -0.68 -4.22
C LEU A 38 15.05 -2.19 -4.45
N LEU A 39 14.90 -2.61 -5.71
CA LEU A 39 14.83 -4.02 -6.10
C LEU A 39 16.21 -4.67 -6.29
N GLY A 40 17.31 -3.94 -6.08
CA GLY A 40 18.66 -4.49 -6.23
C GLY A 40 19.07 -4.82 -7.68
N LYS A 41 18.23 -4.52 -8.68
CA LYS A 41 18.51 -4.79 -10.11
C LYS A 41 19.72 -4.02 -10.66
N GLY A 42 20.20 -3.02 -9.92
CA GLY A 42 21.43 -2.29 -10.22
C GLY A 42 22.70 -2.92 -9.63
N LYS A 43 22.60 -3.88 -8.71
CA LYS A 43 23.77 -4.57 -8.14
C LYS A 43 24.26 -5.69 -9.06
N GLU A 44 23.36 -6.47 -9.65
CA GLU A 44 23.71 -7.56 -10.59
C GLU A 44 24.23 -7.08 -11.95
N LYS A 45 24.02 -5.80 -12.30
CA LYS A 45 24.57 -5.19 -13.54
C LYS A 45 25.91 -4.49 -13.34
N ALA A 46 26.40 -4.40 -12.10
CA ALA A 46 27.66 -3.72 -11.80
C ALA A 46 28.90 -4.64 -11.98
N ASP A 47 28.71 -5.94 -12.22
CA ASP A 47 29.82 -6.87 -12.49
C ASP A 47 30.23 -6.97 -13.97
N GLY A 48 29.66 -6.13 -14.85
CA GLY A 48 29.88 -6.21 -16.30
C GLY A 48 30.47 -4.97 -16.99
N ASP A 49 30.64 -3.85 -16.29
CA ASP A 49 31.22 -2.64 -16.90
C ASP A 49 31.80 -1.73 -15.82
N ALA A 50 33.08 -1.97 -15.48
CA ALA A 50 33.88 -1.07 -14.69
C ALA A 50 34.76 -0.23 -15.62
N ALA A 51 34.43 1.06 -15.75
CA ALA A 51 35.38 2.11 -16.08
C ALA A 51 35.05 3.38 -15.27
N GLU A 52 35.84 3.58 -14.21
CA GLU A 52 36.16 4.84 -13.47
C GLU A 52 35.00 5.62 -12.80
N GLY A 53 35.02 5.95 -11.50
CA GLY A 53 36.01 5.76 -10.46
C GLY A 53 35.49 6.24 -9.09
N GLU A 54 36.25 5.87 -8.07
CA GLU A 54 36.38 6.48 -6.74
C GLU A 54 35.29 6.23 -5.67
N GLY A 55 35.51 5.16 -4.90
CA GLY A 55 35.68 5.24 -3.43
C GLY A 55 34.43 5.28 -2.54
N ASP A 56 34.02 4.11 -2.03
CA ASP A 56 33.94 3.89 -0.56
C ASP A 56 33.81 2.38 -0.29
N GLU A 57 34.84 1.85 0.36
CA GLU A 57 35.01 0.48 0.78
C GLU A 57 34.42 0.33 2.19
N VAL A 58 33.34 -0.44 2.34
CA VAL A 58 33.06 -1.12 3.61
C VAL A 58 32.61 -2.53 3.29
N GLU A 59 33.59 -3.43 3.26
CA GLU A 59 33.41 -4.86 3.39
C GLU A 59 32.66 -5.19 4.69
N GLY A 60 31.76 -6.15 4.59
CA GLY A 60 30.99 -6.68 5.71
C GLY A 60 30.30 -7.96 5.28
N ALA A 61 31.12 -8.98 5.04
CA ALA A 61 30.72 -10.34 4.73
C ALA A 61 29.65 -10.88 5.71
N ASN A 62 28.57 -11.42 5.16
CA ASN A 62 28.02 -12.67 5.67
C ASN A 62 27.33 -13.41 4.52
N GLU A 63 28.01 -14.47 4.08
CA GLU A 63 27.49 -15.51 3.22
C GLU A 63 26.37 -16.25 3.97
N GLU A 64 25.15 -16.21 3.46
CA GLU A 64 24.20 -17.30 3.72
C GLU A 64 23.40 -17.57 2.45
N GLN A 65 24.05 -18.36 1.60
CA GLN A 65 23.45 -19.05 0.48
C GLN A 65 22.50 -20.11 1.04
N VAL A 66 21.21 -19.80 1.11
CA VAL A 66 20.18 -20.82 1.35
C VAL A 66 19.62 -21.22 -0.01
N ASP A 67 20.28 -22.19 -0.61
CA ASP A 67 19.70 -23.09 -1.59
C ASP A 67 18.47 -23.76 -0.98
N GLY A 68 17.34 -23.62 -1.66
CA GLY A 68 16.08 -24.18 -1.16
C GLY A 68 14.91 -23.86 -2.08
N ASP A 69 15.01 -24.21 -3.36
CA ASP A 69 13.84 -24.41 -4.23
C ASP A 69 13.11 -25.68 -3.75
N ALA A 70 12.48 -25.57 -2.57
CA ALA A 70 11.52 -26.54 -2.09
C ALA A 70 10.18 -26.14 -2.72
N THR A 71 9.79 -26.89 -3.75
CA THR A 71 8.48 -26.87 -4.38
C THR A 71 7.39 -26.94 -3.31
N MET A 72 6.89 -25.77 -2.90
CA MET A 72 5.88 -25.64 -1.87
C MET A 72 4.51 -25.99 -2.48
N GLU A 73 4.21 -27.28 -2.61
CA GLU A 73 2.83 -27.74 -2.83
C GLU A 73 2.01 -27.62 -1.53
N GLU A 74 1.81 -26.38 -1.06
CA GLU A 74 0.73 -26.08 -0.14
C GLU A 74 -0.42 -25.47 -0.93
N ALA A 75 -1.56 -26.19 -0.98
CA ALA A 75 -2.81 -25.63 -1.46
C ALA A 75 -3.05 -24.25 -0.82
N PRO A 76 -3.54 -23.23 -1.55
CA PRO A 76 -3.55 -21.86 -1.07
C PRO A 76 -4.42 -21.75 0.18
N LYS A 77 -3.79 -21.76 1.36
CA LYS A 77 -4.44 -21.45 2.62
C LYS A 77 -4.90 -20.00 2.48
N LYS A 78 -6.21 -19.78 2.61
CA LYS A 78 -6.78 -18.43 2.54
C LYS A 78 -6.27 -17.62 3.73
N VAL A 79 -5.14 -16.95 3.56
CA VAL A 79 -4.56 -16.04 4.55
C VAL A 79 -5.52 -14.86 4.68
N SER A 80 -6.29 -14.87 5.76
CA SER A 80 -7.16 -13.75 6.10
C SER A 80 -6.28 -12.59 6.57
N THR A 81 -6.06 -11.60 5.71
CA THR A 81 -5.43 -10.32 6.07
C THR A 81 -6.26 -9.50 7.07
N SER A 82 -7.45 -9.98 7.45
CA SER A 82 -8.30 -9.38 8.47
C SER A 82 -8.12 -10.04 9.85
N ALA A 83 -6.88 -10.30 10.26
CA ALA A 83 -6.59 -10.77 11.61
C ALA A 83 -7.25 -9.83 12.66
N PRO A 84 -7.56 -10.34 13.87
CA PRO A 84 -8.04 -9.52 14.97
C PRO A 84 -7.12 -8.29 15.14
N ARG A 85 -7.70 -7.10 15.31
CA ARG A 85 -6.93 -5.85 15.35
C ARG A 85 -6.31 -5.58 16.72
N ASP A 86 -6.33 -6.58 17.62
CA ASP A 86 -5.88 -6.56 19.01
C ASP A 86 -6.00 -5.19 19.67
N SER A 87 -7.19 -4.60 19.53
CA SER A 87 -7.44 -3.26 20.07
C SER A 87 -7.48 -3.33 21.59
N ARG A 88 -6.99 -2.29 22.27
CA ARG A 88 -7.12 -2.15 23.74
C ARG A 88 -8.56 -2.36 24.25
N ARG A 89 -9.57 -2.00 23.45
CA ARG A 89 -10.97 -2.26 23.77
C ARG A 89 -11.32 -3.75 23.70
N GLU A 90 -10.79 -4.48 22.71
CA GLU A 90 -11.03 -5.91 22.54
C GLU A 90 -10.34 -6.71 23.66
N SER A 91 -9.10 -6.35 24.03
CA SER A 91 -8.38 -6.98 25.15
C SER A 91 -9.02 -6.73 26.51
N TRP A 92 -9.46 -5.49 26.80
CA TRP A 92 -10.21 -5.20 28.04
C TRP A 92 -11.54 -5.95 28.09
N ARG A 93 -12.22 -6.13 26.96
CA ARG A 93 -13.46 -6.90 26.91
C ARG A 93 -13.20 -8.38 27.16
N LEU A 94 -12.19 -8.95 26.53
CA LEU A 94 -11.78 -10.34 26.74
C LEU A 94 -11.37 -10.59 28.20
N SER A 95 -10.61 -9.68 28.81
CA SER A 95 -10.23 -9.80 30.23
C SER A 95 -11.43 -9.66 31.19
N LYS A 96 -12.49 -9.00 30.76
CA LYS A 96 -13.78 -8.93 31.46
C LYS A 96 -14.75 -10.06 31.08
N GLY A 97 -14.28 -11.10 30.38
CA GLY A 97 -15.11 -12.24 29.96
C GLY A 97 -16.18 -11.91 28.91
N MET A 98 -16.08 -10.76 28.25
CA MET A 98 -17.00 -10.32 27.21
C MET A 98 -16.46 -10.68 25.81
N SER A 99 -17.38 -10.84 24.85
CA SER A 99 -17.00 -10.99 23.44
C SER A 99 -16.15 -9.81 22.93
N ALA A 100 -15.08 -10.10 22.18
CA ALA A 100 -14.12 -9.11 21.67
C ALA A 100 -14.81 -7.90 21.00
N ARG A 101 -15.80 -8.16 20.14
CA ARG A 101 -16.63 -7.12 19.52
C ARG A 101 -18.08 -7.24 19.97
N PRO A 102 -18.78 -6.14 20.28
CA PRO A 102 -20.19 -6.19 20.60
C PRO A 102 -20.97 -6.78 19.42
N LYS A 103 -21.83 -7.76 19.71
CA LYS A 103 -22.77 -8.29 18.72
C LYS A 103 -23.79 -7.18 18.43
N SER A 104 -24.02 -6.85 17.15
CA SER A 104 -25.13 -5.97 16.77
C SER A 104 -26.44 -6.67 17.10
N ARG A 105 -26.98 -6.39 18.28
CA ARG A 105 -28.28 -6.86 18.75
C ARG A 105 -29.10 -5.63 19.11
N GLY A 106 -30.38 -5.66 18.77
CA GLY A 106 -31.31 -4.56 19.05
C GLY A 106 -31.81 -3.85 17.79
N GLN A 107 -32.50 -2.74 17.99
CA GLN A 107 -33.04 -1.91 16.92
C GLN A 107 -32.06 -0.77 16.57
N ASN A 108 -32.02 -0.36 15.31
CA ASN A 108 -31.36 0.87 14.89
C ASN A 108 -32.19 2.09 15.35
N SER A 109 -31.69 3.31 15.14
CA SER A 109 -32.41 4.55 15.51
C SER A 109 -33.78 4.73 14.81
N LEU A 110 -34.10 3.89 13.83
CA LEU A 110 -35.37 3.85 13.10
C LEU A 110 -36.29 2.71 13.58
N GLY A 111 -35.97 2.06 14.70
CA GLY A 111 -36.78 0.97 15.27
C GLY A 111 -36.69 -0.36 14.50
N GLN A 112 -35.80 -0.49 13.52
CA GLN A 112 -35.64 -1.72 12.74
C GLN A 112 -34.51 -2.61 13.26
N SER A 113 -34.61 -3.92 13.06
CA SER A 113 -33.59 -4.87 13.52
C SER A 113 -32.20 -4.52 12.97
N SER A 114 -31.22 -4.37 13.87
CA SER A 114 -29.84 -3.98 13.53
C SER A 114 -29.08 -5.13 12.86
N GLY A 115 -29.30 -5.30 11.56
CA GLY A 115 -28.52 -6.18 10.69
C GLY A 115 -27.15 -5.58 10.32
N ARG A 116 -26.15 -6.46 10.12
CA ARG A 116 -24.78 -6.09 9.71
C ARG A 116 -24.69 -5.39 8.35
N ARG A 117 -25.70 -5.51 7.49
CA ARG A 117 -25.78 -4.81 6.20
C ARG A 117 -27.21 -4.30 5.98
N ASN A 118 -27.34 -3.01 5.69
CA ASN A 118 -28.56 -2.33 5.24
C ASN A 118 -29.83 -2.57 6.08
N ALA A 119 -29.70 -2.58 7.40
CA ALA A 119 -30.86 -2.50 8.29
C ALA A 119 -31.57 -1.15 8.11
N GLY A 120 -32.65 -1.14 7.33
CA GLY A 120 -33.53 0.02 7.14
C GLY A 120 -33.10 1.08 6.15
N ARG A 121 -32.07 0.81 5.33
CA ARG A 121 -31.76 1.68 4.20
C ARG A 121 -32.42 1.16 2.93
N PRO A 122 -33.30 1.93 2.26
CA PRO A 122 -33.87 1.52 0.99
C PRO A 122 -32.74 1.31 -0.02
N LYS A 123 -32.80 0.20 -0.77
CA LYS A 123 -31.87 -0.10 -1.87
C LYS A 123 -31.99 1.03 -2.89
N ARG A 124 -30.99 1.90 -2.98
CA ARG A 124 -30.95 2.94 -4.02
C ARG A 124 -30.90 2.23 -5.36
N ARG A 125 -32.00 2.28 -6.12
CA ARG A 125 -32.06 1.74 -7.49
C ARG A 125 -30.96 2.46 -8.28
N ARG A 126 -30.01 1.69 -8.78
CA ARG A 126 -29.16 2.08 -9.90
C ARG A 126 -29.75 1.40 -11.11
#